data_AF-A0A645DHP7-F1
#
_entry.id   AF-A0A645DHP7-F1
#
_cell.length_a   1.000
_cell.length_b   1.000
_cell.length_c   1.000
_cell.angle_alpha   90.00
_cell.angle_beta   90.00
_cell.angle_gamma   90.00
#
_symmetry.space_group_name_H-M   'P 1'
#
loop_
_entity.id
_entity.type
_entity.pdbx_description
1 polymer ?
#
loop_
_entity_poly.entity_id
_entity_poly.type
_entity_poly.pdbx_seq_one_letter_code
_entity_poly.pdbx_strand_id
1 'polypeptide(L)' 'MTAEIATGLDFPKNLKEYALILHCGGCMFTRKQLMSRIIEAQEAGVPITNYGVAIAQLNGILERVTEMFAKR' A
#
# COMPACT_ATOMS: atom_id res chain seq x y z
N MET A 1 -18.00 3.94 6.46
CA MET A 1 -16.61 3.52 6.20
C MET A 1 -15.78 3.93 7.40
N THR A 2 -15.21 2.96 8.11
CA THR A 2 -14.29 3.19 9.22
C THR A 2 -12.85 3.07 8.72
N ALA A 3 -11.96 3.91 9.22
CA ALA A 3 -10.54 3.88 8.90
C ALA A 3 -9.74 3.96 10.18
N GLU A 4 -8.72 3.13 10.30
CA GLU A 4 -7.73 3.17 11.36
C GLU A 4 -6.43 3.76 10.81
N ILE A 5 -5.76 4.57 11.62
CA ILE A 5 -4.51 5.24 11.24
C ILE A 5 -3.39 4.65 12.09
N ALA A 6 -2.39 4.08 11.41
CA ALA A 6 -1.14 3.62 12.02
C ALA A 6 0.04 4.45 11.48
N THR A 7 0.99 4.82 12.34
CA THR A 7 2.12 5.68 11.97
C THR A 7 3.45 5.10 12.42
N GLY A 8 4.54 5.43 11.71
CA GLY A 8 5.87 4.95 12.06
C GLY A 8 5.96 3.41 12.03
N LEU A 9 6.46 2.81 13.11
CA LEU A 9 6.63 1.36 13.21
C LEU A 9 5.32 0.62 13.49
N ASP A 10 4.25 1.34 13.85
CA ASP A 10 2.96 0.73 14.13
C ASP A 10 2.41 0.06 12.88
N PHE A 11 2.00 -1.19 13.05
CA PHE A 11 1.33 -1.99 12.04
C PHE A 11 0.34 -2.92 12.77
N PRO A 12 -0.95 -2.93 12.41
CA PRO A 12 -1.95 -3.72 13.14
C PRO A 12 -1.60 -5.20 13.16
N LYS A 13 -1.75 -5.85 14.33
CA LYS A 13 -1.42 -7.27 14.49
C LYS A 13 -2.36 -8.19 13.72
N ASN A 14 -3.64 -7.80 13.58
CA ASN A 14 -4.63 -8.59 12.86
C ASN A 14 -5.07 -7.88 11.59
N LEU A 15 -4.32 -8.08 10.51
CA LEU A 15 -4.65 -7.44 9.22
C LEU A 15 -5.95 -7.98 8.60
N LYS A 16 -6.38 -9.18 8.96
CA LYS A 16 -7.55 -9.85 8.33
C LYS A 16 -8.88 -9.11 8.56
N GLU A 17 -8.92 -8.16 9.49
CA GLU A 17 -10.09 -7.33 9.76
C GLU A 17 -10.25 -6.19 8.74
N TYR A 18 -9.22 -5.89 7.93
CA TYR A 18 -9.26 -4.80 6.96
C TYR A 18 -9.54 -5.32 5.55
N ALA A 19 -10.34 -4.55 4.81
CA ALA A 19 -10.61 -4.81 3.40
C ALA A 19 -9.50 -4.29 2.48
N LEU A 20 -8.71 -3.30 2.92
CA LEU A 20 -7.66 -2.64 2.14
C LEU A 20 -6.68 -1.93 3.08
N ILE A 21 -5.38 -2.03 2.77
CA ILE A 21 -4.33 -1.23 3.40
C ILE A 21 -3.91 -0.10 2.44
N LEU A 22 -3.98 1.15 2.90
CA LEU A 22 -3.50 2.33 2.19
C LEU A 22 -2.17 2.79 2.81
N HIS A 23 -1.04 2.36 2.23
CA HIS A 23 0.28 2.70 2.76
C HIS A 23 0.76 4.08 2.26
N CYS A 24 1.52 4.80 3.08
CA CYS A 24 2.17 6.03 2.62
C CYS A 24 3.26 5.74 1.56
N GLY A 25 3.88 6.79 1.02
CA GLY A 25 5.00 6.64 0.07
C GLY A 25 6.27 6.00 0.65
N GLY A 26 6.34 5.79 1.96
CA GLY A 26 7.46 5.10 2.61
C GLY A 26 8.78 5.87 2.56
N CYS A 27 8.78 7.20 2.46
CA CYS A 27 9.99 8.01 2.33
C CYS A 27 10.99 7.84 3.48
N MET A 28 10.52 7.48 4.67
CA MET A 28 11.34 7.20 5.86
C MET A 28 11.58 5.69 6.09
N PHE A 29 11.07 4.82 5.23
CA PHE A 29 11.21 3.37 5.38
C PHE A 29 12.38 2.84 4.55
N THR A 30 13.12 1.89 5.11
CA THR A 30 14.03 1.07 4.31
C THR A 30 13.24 0.13 3.40
N ARG A 31 13.87 -0.31 2.30
CA ARG A 31 13.28 -1.32 1.41
C ARG A 31 12.88 -2.59 2.16
N LYS A 32 13.68 -3.03 3.14
CA LYS A 32 13.39 -4.23 3.94
C LYS A 32 12.10 -4.06 4.74
N GLN A 33 11.92 -2.93 5.41
CA GLN A 33 10.71 -2.67 6.21
C GLN A 33 9.46 -2.59 5.32
N LEU A 34 9.55 -1.90 4.17
CA LEU A 34 8.43 -1.83 3.23
C LEU A 34 8.05 -3.21 2.68
N MET A 35 9.04 -4.01 2.27
CA MET A 35 8.79 -5.36 1.76
C MET A 35 8.20 -6.29 2.83
N SER A 36 8.64 -6.20 4.09
CA SER A 36 8.04 -6.97 5.20
C SER A 36 6.54 -6.72 5.29
N ARG A 37 6.11 -5.45 5.27
CA ARG A 37 4.69 -5.08 5.34
C ARG A 37 3.87 -5.59 4.15
N ILE A 38 4.45 -5.55 2.95
CA ILE A 38 3.81 -6.08 1.75
C ILE A 38 3.62 -7.60 1.88
N ILE A 39 4.65 -8.32 2.34
CA ILE A 39 4.60 -9.77 2.53
C ILE A 39 3.55 -10.12 3.61
N GLU A 40 3.58 -9.44 4.76
CA GLU A 40 2.62 -9.63 5.85
C GLU A 40 1.16 -9.41 5.38
N ALA A 41 0.91 -8.38 4.57
CA ALA A 41 -0.40 -8.12 3.97
C ALA A 41 -0.82 -9.24 3.00
N GLN A 42 0.11 -9.71 2.15
CA GLN A 42 -0.14 -10.83 1.24
C GLN A 42 -0.45 -12.13 1.98
N GLU A 43 0.29 -12.45 3.05
CA GLU A 43 0.06 -13.62 3.90
C GLU A 43 -1.29 -13.55 4.63
N ALA A 44 -1.72 -12.35 5.03
CA ALA A 44 -3.04 -12.13 5.59
C ALA A 44 -4.18 -12.18 4.55
N GLY A 45 -3.85 -12.16 3.25
CA GLY A 45 -4.83 -12.10 2.16
C GLY A 45 -5.49 -10.72 1.98
N VAL A 46 -4.81 -9.66 2.42
CA VAL A 46 -5.36 -8.30 2.46
C VAL A 46 -4.70 -7.47 1.35
N PRO A 47 -5.47 -6.87 0.43
CA PRO A 47 -4.94 -5.99 -0.59
C PRO A 47 -4.21 -4.80 0.04
N ILE A 48 -3.05 -4.46 -0.53
CA ILE A 48 -2.27 -3.28 -0.15
C ILE A 48 -2.00 -2.40 -1.36
N THR A 49 -2.22 -1.11 -1.22
CA THR A 49 -1.84 -0.08 -2.20
C THR A 49 -1.10 1.05 -1.48
N ASN A 50 -0.62 2.03 -2.23
CA ASN A 50 -0.03 3.24 -1.65
C ASN A 50 -0.76 4.51 -2.10
N TYR A 51 -0.48 5.62 -1.43
CA TYR A 51 -1.10 6.91 -1.73
C TYR A 51 -0.95 7.31 -3.20
N GLY A 52 0.22 7.12 -3.80
CA GLY A 52 0.46 7.48 -5.20
C GLY A 52 -0.42 6.68 -6.17
N VAL A 53 -0.47 5.35 -5.99
CA VAL A 53 -1.31 4.47 -6.83
C VAL A 53 -2.79 4.76 -6.62
N ALA A 54 -3.23 4.94 -5.37
CA ALA A 54 -4.61 5.28 -5.04
C ALA A 54 -5.04 6.63 -5.64
N ILE A 55 -4.22 7.67 -5.47
CA ILE A 55 -4.47 9.00 -6.04
C ILE A 55 -4.53 8.92 -7.56
N ALA A 56 -3.58 8.22 -8.20
CA ALA A 56 -3.57 8.07 -9.66
C ALA A 56 -4.81 7.33 -10.18
N GLN A 57 -5.25 6.27 -9.48
CA GLN A 57 -6.47 5.55 -9.83
C GLN A 57 -7.72 6.42 -9.67
N LEU A 58 -7.85 7.14 -8.55
CA LEU A 58 -8.99 8.01 -8.28
C LEU A 58 -9.10 9.19 -9.26
N ASN A 59 -7.96 9.66 -9.78
CA ASN A 59 -7.93 10.71 -10.81
C ASN A 59 -7.99 10.16 -12.25
N GLY A 60 -8.09 8.83 -12.45
CA GLY A 60 -8.16 8.22 -13.77
C GLY A 60 -6.87 8.30 -14.59
N ILE A 61 -5.70 8.51 -13.96
CA ILE A 61 -4.40 8.66 -14.64
C ILE A 61 -3.46 7.48 -14.42
N LEU A 62 -3.88 6.43 -13.69
CA LEU A 62 -3.01 5.30 -13.32
C LEU A 62 -2.37 4.62 -14.53
N GLU A 63 -3.15 4.33 -15.57
CA GLU A 63 -2.66 3.69 -16.80
C GLU A 63 -1.56 4.53 -17.45
N ARG A 64 -1.80 5.84 -17.62
CA ARG A 64 -0.82 6.78 -18.19
C ARG A 64 0.47 6.83 -17.39
N VAL A 65 0.40 6.95 -16.06
CA VAL A 65 1.62 7.08 -15.23
C VAL A 65 2.38 5.76 -15.07
N THR A 66 1.74 4.62 -15.37
CA THR A 66 2.36 3.30 -15.29
C THR A 66 2.82 2.75 -16.64
N GLU A 67 2.48 3.41 -17.75
CA GLU A 67 2.80 2.98 -19.12
C GLU A 67 4.31 2.72 -19.32
N MET A 68 5.16 3.51 -18.66
CA MET A 68 6.61 3.39 -18.74
C MET A 68 7.17 2.10 -18.12
N PHE A 69 6.40 1.44 -17.25
CA PHE A 69 6.77 0.18 -16.63
C PHE A 69 6.22 -1.05 -17.39
N ALA A 70 5.24 -0.85 -18.27
CA ALA A 70 4.54 -1.93 -18.98
C ALA A 70 5.31 -2.51 -20.19
N LYS A 71 6.39 -1.87 -20.65
CA LYS A 71 7.20 -2.29 -21.80
C LYS A 71 8.53 -2.95 -21.40
N ARG A 72 8.51 -3.92 -20.49
CA ARG A 72 9.67 -4.78 -20.22
C ARG A 72 9.43 -6.21 -20.68
#